data_AF-A0A920GAY7-F1
#
_entry.id   AF-A0A920GAY7-F1
#
_cell.length_a   1.000
_cell.length_b   1.000
_cell.length_c   1.000
_cell.angle_alpha   90.00
_cell.angle_beta   90.00
_cell.angle_gamma   90.00
#
_symmetry.space_group_name_H-M   'P 1'
#
loop_
_entity.id
_entity.type
_entity.pdbx_description
1 polymer ?
#
loop_
_entity_poly.entity_id
_entity_poly.type
_entity_poly.pdbx_seq_one_letter_code
_entity_poly.pdbx_strand_id
1 'polypeptide(L)'
;MSEIIKITKSAEEYLAKLIQDKNETDLSIRIFISDPGTPKAETCLAYCKPDEAMPDDLVLNLDLINVNLEKRSLPFLQDAEVNFDKDNFGGQLTIKAPNARLPNISPESPVEDRINYVIYNEINPMLESHGGEVS
;
A
#
# COMPACT_ATOMS: atom_id res chain seq x y z
N MET A 1 -20.50 -6.01 3.89
CA MET A 1 -19.33 -6.21 3.02
C MET A 1 -18.13 -5.92 3.87
N SER A 2 -17.20 -6.85 3.97
CA SER A 2 -15.96 -6.64 4.73
C SER A 2 -15.20 -5.50 4.04
N GLU A 3 -14.99 -4.39 4.74
CA GLU A 3 -14.15 -3.31 4.26
C GLU A 3 -12.73 -3.87 4.14
N ILE A 4 -12.23 -4.07 2.92
CA ILE A 4 -10.91 -4.65 2.66
C ILE A 4 -9.84 -3.78 3.32
N ILE A 5 -10.00 -2.46 3.18
CA ILE A 5 -9.16 -1.42 3.75
C ILE A 5 -10.06 -0.37 4.40
N LYS A 6 -9.63 0.17 5.54
CA LYS A 6 -10.29 1.27 6.21
C LYS A 6 -9.53 2.56 5.91
N ILE A 7 -10.22 3.57 5.38
CA ILE A 7 -9.67 4.91 5.17
C ILE A 7 -10.41 5.84 6.12
N THR A 8 -9.69 6.48 7.04
CA THR A 8 -10.33 7.40 8.00
C THR A 8 -10.79 8.68 7.29
N LYS A 9 -11.75 9.39 7.90
CA LYS A 9 -12.27 10.62 7.30
C LYS A 9 -11.20 11.68 7.08
N SER A 10 -10.27 11.82 8.03
CA SER A 10 -9.14 12.75 7.90
C SER A 10 -8.18 12.35 6.77
N ALA A 11 -7.96 11.05 6.55
CA ALA A 11 -7.17 10.57 5.43
C ALA A 11 -7.85 10.86 4.10
N GLU A 12 -9.15 10.58 3.98
CA GLU A 12 -9.92 10.90 2.79
C GLU A 12 -9.85 12.39 2.43
N GLU A 13 -10.08 13.28 3.40
CA GLU A 13 -10.00 14.73 3.19
C GLU A 13 -8.61 15.17 2.73
N TYR A 14 -7.56 14.59 3.30
CA TYR A 14 -6.18 14.87 2.90
C TYR A 14 -5.88 14.37 1.48
N LEU A 15 -6.28 13.14 1.13
CA LEU A 15 -6.11 12.58 -0.21
C LEU A 15 -6.90 13.37 -1.27
N ALA A 16 -8.12 13.79 -0.93
CA ALA A 16 -8.93 14.64 -1.79
C ALA A 16 -8.23 15.97 -2.07
N LYS A 17 -7.67 16.61 -1.03
CA LYS A 17 -6.86 17.81 -1.19
C LYS A 17 -5.64 17.58 -2.09
N LEU A 18 -4.92 16.46 -1.91
CA LEU A 18 -3.77 16.12 -2.76
C LEU A 18 -4.15 16.03 -4.25
N ILE A 19 -5.28 15.38 -4.58
CA ILE A 19 -5.79 15.32 -5.95
C ILE A 19 -6.13 16.74 -6.44
N GLN A 20 -6.80 17.54 -5.62
CA GLN A 20 -7.21 18.90 -5.99
C GLN A 20 -6.00 19.81 -6.25
N ASP A 21 -4.95 19.70 -5.42
CA ASP A 21 -3.71 20.48 -5.54
C ASP A 21 -2.93 20.11 -6.82
N LYS A 22 -3.10 18.90 -7.37
CA LYS A 22 -2.54 18.52 -8.68
C LYS A 22 -3.23 19.22 -9.84
N ASN A 23 -4.50 19.60 -9.67
CA ASN A 23 -5.30 20.30 -10.68
C ASN A 23 -5.30 19.59 -12.05
N GLU A 24 -5.31 18.25 -12.03
CA GLU A 24 -5.44 17.38 -13.20
C GLU A 24 -6.86 16.79 -13.27
N THR A 25 -7.38 16.62 -14.48
CA THR A 25 -8.72 16.08 -14.70
C THR A 25 -8.70 14.56 -14.56
N ASP A 26 -9.77 13.99 -13.97
CA ASP A 26 -9.98 12.55 -13.80
C ASP A 26 -8.86 11.81 -13.04
N LEU A 27 -8.12 12.52 -12.19
CA LEU A 27 -7.08 11.92 -11.36
C LEU A 27 -7.69 11.23 -10.14
N SER A 28 -7.29 9.98 -9.92
CA SER A 28 -7.69 9.16 -8.77
C SER A 28 -6.47 8.76 -7.94
N ILE A 29 -6.72 8.10 -6.79
CA ILE A 29 -5.67 7.44 -6.02
C ILE A 29 -5.77 5.93 -6.24
N ARG A 30 -4.62 5.28 -6.43
CA ARG A 30 -4.51 3.82 -6.47
C ARG A 30 -3.66 3.31 -5.31
N ILE A 31 -4.16 2.32 -4.59
CA ILE A 31 -3.47 1.64 -3.49
C ILE A 31 -3.12 0.22 -3.92
N PHE A 32 -1.87 -0.16 -3.68
CA PHE A 32 -1.35 -1.48 -4.04
C PHE A 32 -0.22 -1.90 -3.08
N ILE A 33 0.15 -3.17 -3.15
CA ILE A 33 1.33 -3.73 -2.49
C ILE A 33 2.41 -3.95 -3.55
N SER A 34 3.59 -3.35 -3.34
CA SER A 34 4.80 -3.71 -4.08
C SER A 34 5.32 -5.07 -3.58
N ASP A 35 5.87 -5.89 -4.47
CA ASP A 35 6.41 -7.22 -4.15
C ASP A 35 5.52 -8.06 -3.19
N PRO A 36 4.21 -8.20 -3.49
CA PRO A 36 3.27 -8.87 -2.60
C PRO A 36 3.67 -10.33 -2.38
N GLY A 37 3.52 -10.82 -1.14
CA GLY A 37 3.95 -12.17 -0.78
C GLY A 37 5.46 -12.29 -0.55
N THR A 38 6.19 -11.19 -0.40
CA THR A 38 7.61 -11.21 -0.03
C THR A 38 7.86 -10.44 1.27
N PRO A 39 9.01 -10.66 1.96
CA PRO A 39 9.42 -9.84 3.08
C PRO A 39 9.66 -8.36 2.72
N LYS A 40 9.85 -8.07 1.42
CA LYS A 40 10.05 -6.73 0.89
C LYS A 40 8.75 -6.01 0.58
N ALA A 41 7.59 -6.61 0.86
CA ALA A 41 6.33 -6.01 0.51
C ALA A 41 6.13 -4.64 1.18
N GLU A 42 5.68 -3.66 0.40
CA GLU A 42 5.37 -2.32 0.89
C GLU A 42 4.00 -1.89 0.39
N THR A 43 3.25 -1.21 1.26
CA THR A 43 1.99 -0.60 0.85
C THR A 43 2.27 0.73 0.20
N CYS A 44 1.89 0.83 -1.07
CA CYS A 44 2.13 2.00 -1.90
C CYS A 44 0.80 2.71 -2.22
N LEU A 45 0.91 4.03 -2.34
CA LEU A 45 -0.15 4.92 -2.78
C LEU A 45 0.39 5.73 -3.96
N ALA A 46 -0.33 5.73 -5.08
CA ALA A 46 0.04 6.48 -6.27
C ALA A 46 -1.16 7.26 -6.80
N TYR A 47 -0.89 8.37 -7.50
CA TYR A 47 -1.89 8.97 -8.39
C TYR A 47 -2.13 8.02 -9.56
N CYS A 48 -3.37 7.97 -10.03
CA CYS A 48 -3.76 7.07 -11.11
C CYS A 48 -4.68 7.79 -12.07
N LYS A 49 -4.23 7.91 -13.32
CA LYS A 49 -5.04 8.40 -14.43
C LYS A 49 -5.98 7.30 -14.93
N PRO A 50 -7.06 7.66 -15.64
CA PRO A 50 -8.02 6.67 -16.14
C PRO A 50 -7.41 5.61 -17.07
N ASP A 51 -6.34 5.96 -17.82
CA ASP A 51 -5.62 5.03 -18.70
C ASP A 51 -4.64 4.12 -17.95
N GLU A 52 -4.25 4.49 -16.72
CA GLU A 52 -3.36 3.70 -15.85
C GLU A 52 -4.15 2.76 -14.92
N ALA A 53 -5.44 3.03 -14.74
CA ALA A 53 -6.33 2.19 -13.94
C ALA A 53 -6.52 0.83 -14.62
N MET A 54 -6.38 -0.25 -13.85
CA MET A 54 -6.64 -1.58 -14.40
C MET A 54 -8.15 -1.86 -14.37
N PRO A 55 -8.70 -2.54 -15.39
CA PRO A 55 -10.14 -2.79 -15.49
C PRO A 55 -10.66 -3.70 -14.37
N ASP A 56 -9.77 -4.45 -13.72
CA ASP A 56 -10.08 -5.37 -12.63
C ASP A 56 -9.75 -4.81 -11.24
N ASP A 57 -9.30 -3.56 -11.16
CA ASP A 57 -9.17 -2.86 -9.88
C ASP A 57 -10.53 -2.74 -9.20
N LEU A 58 -10.55 -2.93 -7.88
CA LEU A 58 -11.75 -2.67 -7.10
C LEU A 58 -11.83 -1.18 -6.80
N VAL A 59 -12.94 -0.54 -7.17
CA VAL A 59 -13.16 0.87 -6.85
C VAL A 59 -13.83 0.98 -5.49
N LEU A 60 -13.13 1.61 -4.55
CA LEU A 60 -13.67 2.04 -3.26
C LEU A 60 -14.21 3.47 -3.41
N ASN A 61 -15.53 3.62 -3.32
CA ASN A 61 -16.19 4.92 -3.36
C ASN A 61 -16.20 5.52 -1.95
N LEU A 62 -15.46 6.61 -1.75
CA LEU A 62 -15.55 7.45 -0.56
C LEU A 62 -16.45 8.65 -0.85
N ASP A 63 -16.73 9.49 0.15
CA ASP A 63 -17.64 10.63 0.00
C ASP A 63 -17.07 11.73 -0.93
N LEU A 64 -15.75 11.92 -0.93
CA LEU A 64 -15.03 13.00 -1.61
C LEU A 64 -14.27 12.53 -2.85
N ILE A 65 -13.79 11.29 -2.85
CA ILE A 65 -12.95 10.72 -3.91
C ILE A 65 -13.23 9.23 -4.12
N ASN A 66 -12.82 8.72 -5.28
CA ASN A 66 -12.71 7.29 -5.53
C ASN A 66 -11.27 6.83 -5.36
N VAL A 67 -11.10 5.62 -4.82
CA VAL A 67 -9.80 4.98 -4.65
C VAL A 67 -9.81 3.63 -5.37
N ASN A 68 -8.84 3.40 -6.24
CA ASN A 68 -8.64 2.15 -6.95
C ASN A 68 -7.77 1.22 -6.11
N LEU A 69 -8.24 0.00 -5.85
CA LEU A 69 -7.48 -1.03 -5.15
C LEU A 69 -7.03 -2.10 -6.15
N GLU A 70 -5.73 -2.31 -6.24
CA GLU A 70 -5.18 -3.30 -7.18
C GLU A 70 -5.63 -4.72 -6.82
N LYS A 71 -6.18 -5.45 -7.79
CA LYS A 71 -6.74 -6.79 -7.56
C LYS A 71 -5.78 -7.78 -6.91
N ARG A 72 -4.52 -7.85 -7.38
CA ARG A 72 -3.50 -8.75 -6.81
C ARG A 72 -3.14 -8.39 -5.37
N SER A 73 -3.38 -7.15 -4.98
CA SER A 73 -3.07 -6.60 -3.66
C SER A 73 -4.21 -6.81 -2.65
N LEU A 74 -5.44 -7.06 -3.11
CA LEU A 74 -6.62 -7.21 -2.24
C LEU A 74 -6.43 -8.20 -1.07
N PRO A 75 -5.83 -9.40 -1.26
CA PRO A 75 -5.62 -10.34 -0.15
C PRO A 75 -4.67 -9.81 0.94
N PHE A 76 -3.75 -8.93 0.55
CA PHE A 76 -2.71 -8.36 1.41
C PHE A 76 -3.14 -7.03 2.04
N LEU A 77 -4.14 -6.37 1.45
CA LEU A 77 -4.73 -5.14 1.96
C LEU A 77 -5.76 -5.40 3.05
N GLN A 78 -6.12 -6.66 3.33
CA GLN A 78 -7.05 -7.01 4.39
C GLN A 78 -6.61 -6.40 5.73
N ASP A 79 -7.55 -5.79 6.43
CA ASP A 79 -7.34 -5.09 7.71
C ASP A 79 -6.35 -3.92 7.62
N ALA A 80 -6.05 -3.44 6.41
CA ALA A 80 -5.25 -2.24 6.25
C ALA A 80 -6.03 -1.01 6.71
N GLU A 81 -5.30 -0.05 7.29
CA GLU A 81 -5.83 1.24 7.74
C GLU A 81 -4.97 2.37 7.17
N VAL A 82 -5.62 3.34 6.53
CA VAL A 82 -5.03 4.62 6.12
C VAL A 82 -5.57 5.70 7.03
N ASN A 83 -4.69 6.35 7.79
CA ASN A 83 -5.03 7.45 8.68
C ASN A 83 -4.21 8.69 8.36
N PHE A 84 -4.78 9.86 8.61
CA PHE A 84 -4.04 11.12 8.60
C PHE A 84 -4.21 11.82 9.95
N ASP A 85 -3.08 12.02 10.63
CA ASP A 85 -3.03 12.74 11.90
C ASP A 85 -2.45 14.13 11.66
N LYS A 86 -3.23 15.17 11.95
CA LYS A 86 -2.77 16.55 11.81
C LYS A 86 -1.93 16.94 13.03
N ASP A 87 -0.70 17.37 12.79
CA ASP A 87 0.19 17.91 13.80
C ASP A 87 0.64 19.34 13.45
N ASN A 88 1.49 19.92 14.29
CA ASN A 88 2.00 21.29 14.11
C ASN A 88 2.94 21.44 12.91
N PHE A 89 3.36 20.35 12.26
CA PHE A 89 4.29 20.34 11.13
C PHE A 89 3.59 20.06 9.78
N GLY A 90 2.25 20.02 9.77
CA GLY A 90 1.48 19.78 8.55
C GLY A 90 0.81 18.41 8.47
N GLY A 91 1.00 17.57 9.50
CA GLY A 91 0.38 16.26 9.64
C GLY A 91 1.10 15.12 8.94
N GLN A 92 0.73 13.89 9.31
CA GLN A 92 1.34 12.66 8.84
C GLN A 92 0.27 11.71 8.31
N LEU A 93 0.43 11.29 7.05
CA LEU A 93 -0.32 10.17 6.48
C LEU A 93 0.36 8.87 6.91
N THR A 94 -0.37 8.02 7.62
CA THR A 94 0.08 6.72 8.11
C THR A 94 -0.71 5.62 7.43
N ILE A 95 0.00 4.63 6.90
CA ILE A 95 -0.59 3.43 6.31
C ILE A 95 -0.13 2.23 7.14
N LYS A 96 -1.09 1.49 7.69
CA LYS A 96 -0.85 0.23 8.40
C LYS A 96 -1.48 -0.88 7.58
N ALA A 97 -0.69 -1.82 7.09
CA ALA A 97 -1.19 -2.99 6.39
C ALA A 97 -0.60 -4.24 7.05
N PRO A 98 -1.26 -4.81 8.07
CA PRO A 98 -0.70 -5.90 8.87
C PRO A 98 -0.44 -7.16 8.04
N ASN A 99 -1.19 -7.35 6.95
CA ASN A 99 -1.09 -8.49 6.04
C ASN A 99 -0.26 -8.20 4.77
N ALA A 100 0.33 -7.00 4.63
CA ALA A 100 1.08 -6.62 3.43
C ALA A 100 2.32 -7.49 3.21
N ARG A 101 3.06 -7.72 4.30
CA ARG A 101 4.19 -8.65 4.36
C ARG A 101 3.63 -9.96 4.89
N LEU A 102 4.00 -11.10 4.30
CA LEU A 102 3.67 -12.40 4.91
C LEU A 102 4.19 -12.44 6.35
N PRO A 103 3.32 -12.78 7.32
CA PRO A 103 3.56 -14.04 8.01
C PRO A 103 2.25 -14.72 8.40
N ASN A 104 1.73 -15.62 7.55
CA ASN A 104 0.74 -16.60 7.99
C ASN A 104 1.10 -17.97 7.42
N ILE A 105 2.23 -18.51 7.89
CA ILE A 105 2.38 -19.96 7.95
C ILE A 105 1.52 -20.39 9.13
N SER A 106 0.27 -20.78 8.87
CA SER A 106 -0.48 -21.56 9.86
C SER A 106 0.24 -22.91 10.01
N PRO A 107 0.23 -23.58 11.17
CA PRO A 107 0.75 -24.94 11.29
C PRO A 107 0.10 -25.97 10.32
N GLU A 108 -0.98 -25.57 9.63
CA GLU A 108 -1.67 -26.34 8.59
C GLU A 108 -1.21 -26.00 7.15
N SER A 109 -0.30 -25.04 6.96
CA SER A 109 0.18 -24.65 5.62
C SER A 109 1.06 -25.74 5.00
N PRO A 110 0.91 -26.05 3.68
CA PRO A 110 1.68 -27.09 2.99
C PRO A 110 3.20 -26.88 3.09
N VAL A 111 3.96 -27.98 3.05
CA VAL A 111 5.43 -27.97 3.21
C VAL A 111 6.14 -27.10 2.16
N GLU A 112 5.52 -26.88 1.00
CA GLU A 112 6.04 -26.04 -0.06
C GLU A 112 6.15 -24.55 0.35
N ASP A 113 5.26 -24.05 1.22
CA ASP A 113 5.34 -22.69 1.79
C ASP A 113 6.48 -22.53 2.81
N ARG A 114 7.01 -23.64 3.36
CA ARG A 114 8.13 -23.61 4.33
C ARG A 114 9.51 -23.46 3.66
N ILE A 115 9.60 -23.62 2.35
CA ILE A 115 10.89 -23.71 1.64
C ILE A 115 11.47 -22.32 1.31
N ASN A 116 10.65 -21.28 1.20
CA ASN A 116 11.14 -19.91 0.92
C ASN A 116 11.86 -19.24 2.11
N TYR A 117 11.76 -19.79 3.33
CA TYR A 117 12.40 -19.21 4.51
C TYR A 117 13.92 -19.47 4.57
N VAL A 118 14.42 -20.50 3.88
CA VAL A 118 15.82 -20.96 4.06
C VAL A 118 16.80 -20.32 3.05
N ILE A 119 16.36 -19.85 1.88
CA ILE A 119 17.32 -19.46 0.83
C ILE A 119 17.84 -18.01 0.95
N TYR A 120 17.12 -17.11 1.64
CA TYR A 120 17.56 -15.69 1.72
C TYR A 120 18.29 -15.30 2.99
N ASN A 121 18.35 -16.16 4.01
CA ASN A 121 18.95 -15.80 5.30
C ASN A 121 20.49 -16.00 5.38
N GLU A 122 21.13 -16.49 4.31
CA GLU A 122 22.57 -16.78 4.30
C GLU A 122 23.42 -15.98 3.28
N ILE A 123 22.85 -15.02 2.54
CA ILE A 123 23.66 -14.11 1.71
C ILE A 123 23.35 -12.67 2.09
N ASN A 124 23.94 -12.26 3.21
CA ASN A 124 24.15 -10.86 3.50
C ASN A 124 25.55 -10.68 4.13
N PRO A 125 26.56 -10.44 3.29
CA PRO A 125 27.63 -9.53 3.67
C PRO A 125 27.96 -8.55 2.52
N MET A 126 27.97 -7.26 2.84
CA MET A 126 28.35 -6.09 2.02
C MET A 126 27.25 -5.54 1.08
N LEU A 127 26.65 -4.41 1.49
CA LEU A 127 26.85 -3.06 0.89
C LEU A 127 25.73 -2.14 1.40
N GLU A 128 25.82 -1.55 2.60
CA GLU A 128 26.39 -0.20 2.75
C GLU A 128 26.82 0.45 1.43
N SER A 129 25.90 1.11 0.73
CA SER A 129 26.28 2.18 -0.19
C SER A 129 25.26 3.31 -0.06
N HIS A 130 25.64 4.24 0.82
CA HIS A 130 25.21 5.63 0.86
C HIS A 130 24.57 6.11 -0.46
N GLY A 131 23.30 6.51 -0.40
CA GLY A 131 22.69 7.43 -1.37
C GLY A 131 23.07 8.88 -1.04
N GLY A 132 24.36 9.13 -0.84
CA GLY A 132 24.90 10.47 -0.65
C GLY A 132 25.26 11.06 -2.00
N GLU A 133 24.39 11.90 -2.54
CA GLU A 133 24.81 12.93 -3.49
C GLU A 133 24.36 14.28 -2.93
N VAL A 134 25.34 15.04 -2.45
CA VAL A 134 25.24 16.47 -2.17
C VAL A 134 25.65 17.23 -3.42
N SER A 135 24.91 18.29 -3.76
CA SER A 135 25.40 19.38 -4.61
C SER A 135 25.86 20.54 -3.74
#